data_AF-K0SH43-F1
#
_entry.id   AF-K0SH43-F1
#
_cell.length_a   1.000
_cell.length_b   1.000
_cell.length_c   1.000
_cell.angle_alpha   90.00
_cell.angle_beta   90.00
_cell.angle_gamma   90.00
#
_symmetry.space_group_name_H-M   'P 1'
#
loop_
_entity.id
_entity.type
_entity.pdbx_description
1 polymer ?
#
loop_
_entity_poly.entity_id
_entity_poly.type
_entity_poly.pdbx_seq_one_letter_code
_entity_poly.pdbx_strand_id
1 'polypeptide(L)'
;MRALGAVIALAGSARIVSASAGLTCDIDLPKAYFSLMKEALVELESHFQIEIVDGLNMIGLPLIPSLGLNVVLDLKSTVFDGLFGSEEDRAKWLDSAAATVDVKQTVLANAASELVGSLGAKIDVGCNHNAELQRYSMDIIVDGSLTGLALEDDSLAASFLPESLGQAKISYPVFDITYGAHIPLYLDLAARKFALGDVAADLYVKLSAKLKVAALPILQDQGSLTLLGSGSMDGKFSYSSIKGWTSTGSLDAALGATAVVGGTTSLANIGLRAKDNEIFDTTPPKVTFNFDVCDFVNDLKNSIMSLEVTAGDIEAVMGRFFDLKSHPYFDASLTEAISDAIAREAQTQVDTAKQAVLTELSSLAESCASVYRLGERNDGRGNPGRQPAQALGRPHV
;
A
#
# COMPACT_ATOMS: atom_id res chain seq x y z
N MET A 1 -27.78 4.04 5.08
CA MET A 1 -26.96 2.91 4.62
C MET A 1 -27.38 2.58 3.20
N ARG A 2 -26.65 3.08 2.20
CA ARG A 2 -26.87 2.72 0.78
C ARG A 2 -25.95 1.55 0.49
N ALA A 3 -26.48 0.47 -0.07
CA ALA A 3 -25.69 -0.67 -0.54
C ALA A 3 -24.71 -0.18 -1.62
N LEU A 4 -23.41 -0.32 -1.35
CA LEU A 4 -22.36 -0.14 -2.35
C LEU A 4 -22.32 -1.41 -3.20
N GLY A 5 -22.67 -1.29 -4.48
CA GLY A 5 -22.44 -2.34 -5.47
C GLY A 5 -21.12 -2.06 -6.18
N ALA A 6 -20.11 -2.88 -5.96
CA ALA A 6 -18.92 -2.89 -6.80
C ALA A 6 -19.33 -3.38 -8.21
N VAL A 7 -19.10 -2.55 -9.23
CA VAL A 7 -19.30 -2.97 -10.63
C VAL A 7 -18.06 -3.75 -11.06
N ILE A 8 -18.12 -5.07 -10.93
CA ILE A 8 -17.08 -5.98 -11.39
C ILE A 8 -17.20 -6.12 -12.91
N ALA A 9 -16.32 -5.48 -13.67
CA ALA A 9 -16.17 -5.72 -15.11
C ALA A 9 -15.01 -6.69 -15.34
N LEU A 10 -15.30 -7.99 -15.50
CA LEU A 10 -14.30 -9.03 -15.77
C LEU A 10 -14.42 -9.52 -17.21
N ALA A 11 -13.37 -9.27 -18.00
CA ALA A 11 -13.16 -9.86 -19.31
C ALA A 11 -12.08 -10.95 -19.17
N GLY A 12 -12.51 -12.22 -19.08
CA GLY A 12 -11.57 -13.33 -19.03
C GLY A 12 -12.28 -14.68 -19.06
N SER A 13 -12.35 -15.30 -20.24
CA SER A 13 -12.85 -16.67 -20.40
C SER A 13 -11.79 -17.67 -19.94
N ALA A 14 -11.83 -18.10 -18.68
CA ALA A 14 -11.00 -19.21 -18.22
C ALA A 14 -11.59 -20.54 -18.71
N ARG A 15 -10.76 -21.38 -19.35
CA ARG A 15 -11.12 -22.76 -19.68
C ARG A 15 -11.13 -23.59 -18.39
N ILE A 16 -12.23 -24.30 -18.17
CA ILE A 16 -12.39 -25.35 -17.17
C ILE A 16 -11.31 -26.41 -17.44
N VAL A 17 -10.28 -26.48 -16.60
CA VAL A 17 -9.37 -27.64 -16.57
C VAL A 17 -9.86 -28.54 -15.44
N SER A 18 -10.77 -29.45 -15.80
CA SER A 18 -11.06 -30.63 -15.00
C SER A 18 -9.83 -31.54 -15.05
N ALA A 19 -9.18 -31.73 -13.90
CA ALA A 19 -8.14 -32.74 -13.75
C ALA A 19 -8.35 -33.51 -12.44
N SER A 20 -9.29 -34.45 -12.45
CA SER A 20 -9.16 -35.72 -11.74
C SER A 20 -9.87 -36.83 -12.53
N ALA A 21 -9.25 -37.23 -13.64
CA ALA A 21 -9.57 -38.50 -14.28
C ALA A 21 -9.09 -39.64 -13.35
N GLY A 22 -10.01 -40.26 -12.60
CA GLY A 22 -9.71 -41.54 -11.94
C GLY A 22 -10.49 -41.94 -10.68
N LEU A 23 -11.20 -41.04 -10.00
CA LEU A 23 -12.01 -41.38 -8.82
C LEU A 23 -13.39 -40.73 -8.96
N THR A 24 -14.33 -41.48 -9.50
CA THR A 24 -15.75 -41.13 -9.41
C THR A 24 -16.14 -41.17 -7.93
N CYS A 25 -16.88 -40.15 -7.53
CA CYS A 25 -17.45 -40.06 -6.20
C CYS A 25 -18.66 -41.04 -6.19
N ASP A 26 -18.41 -42.35 -6.15
CA ASP A 26 -19.38 -43.42 -6.48
C ASP A 26 -20.59 -43.54 -5.52
N ILE A 27 -20.79 -42.59 -4.62
CA ILE A 27 -21.85 -42.64 -3.62
C ILE A 27 -22.64 -41.36 -3.68
N ASP A 28 -23.78 -41.42 -4.38
CA ASP A 28 -24.83 -40.42 -4.21
C ASP A 28 -25.30 -40.45 -2.76
N LEU A 29 -25.56 -39.27 -2.19
CA LEU A 29 -26.12 -39.13 -0.86
C LEU A 29 -27.56 -39.69 -0.85
N PRO A 30 -27.88 -40.73 -0.05
CA PRO A 30 -29.23 -41.23 0.05
C PRO A 30 -30.16 -40.28 0.81
N LYS A 31 -31.46 -40.28 0.46
CA LYS A 31 -32.49 -39.46 1.11
C LYS A 31 -32.52 -39.51 2.65
N ALA A 32 -32.16 -40.67 3.23
CA ALA A 32 -32.09 -40.85 4.68
C ALA A 32 -31.09 -39.89 5.38
N TYR A 33 -30.18 -39.27 4.64
CA TYR A 33 -29.13 -38.39 5.15
C TYR A 33 -29.33 -36.91 4.78
N PHE A 34 -30.41 -36.56 4.07
CA PHE A 34 -30.64 -35.17 3.64
C PHE A 34 -30.79 -34.19 4.81
N SER A 35 -31.48 -34.58 5.89
CA SER A 35 -31.60 -33.73 7.10
C SER A 35 -30.24 -33.41 7.71
N LEU A 36 -29.38 -34.42 7.80
CA LEU A 36 -28.05 -34.28 8.40
C LEU A 36 -27.14 -33.42 7.51
N MET A 37 -27.24 -33.55 6.19
CA MET A 37 -26.52 -32.66 5.25
C MET A 37 -27.01 -31.22 5.39
N LYS A 38 -28.33 -31.00 5.51
CA LYS A 38 -28.90 -29.67 5.70
C LYS A 38 -28.41 -29.02 7.00
N GLU A 39 -28.38 -29.78 8.09
CA GLU A 39 -27.82 -29.32 9.37
C GLU A 39 -26.34 -28.94 9.24
N ALA A 40 -25.53 -29.77 8.56
CA ALA A 40 -24.11 -29.48 8.34
C ALA A 40 -23.87 -28.25 7.44
N LEU A 41 -24.71 -28.03 6.43
CA LEU A 41 -24.64 -26.83 5.59
C LEU A 41 -25.01 -25.56 6.37
N VAL A 42 -25.97 -25.64 7.29
CA VAL A 42 -26.32 -24.51 8.19
C VAL A 42 -25.18 -24.22 9.16
N GLU A 43 -24.57 -25.26 9.73
CA GLU A 43 -23.38 -25.11 10.58
C GLU A 43 -22.24 -24.46 9.80
N LEU A 44 -21.94 -24.95 8.60
CA LEU A 44 -20.91 -24.39 7.72
C LEU A 44 -21.19 -22.94 7.32
N GLU A 45 -22.43 -22.60 7.00
CA GLU A 45 -22.83 -21.21 6.73
C GLU A 45 -22.53 -20.29 7.92
N SER A 46 -22.85 -20.77 9.12
CA SER A 46 -22.56 -20.05 10.37
C SER A 46 -21.06 -19.86 10.58
N HIS A 47 -20.23 -20.86 10.27
CA HIS A 47 -18.77 -20.72 10.31
C HIS A 47 -18.28 -19.64 9.34
N PHE A 48 -18.78 -19.65 8.09
CA PHE A 48 -18.43 -18.62 7.11
C PHE A 48 -18.85 -17.21 7.56
N GLN A 49 -20.04 -17.05 8.13
CA GLN A 49 -20.50 -15.76 8.58
C GLN A 49 -19.75 -15.27 9.83
N ILE A 50 -19.78 -16.05 10.91
CA ILE A 50 -19.35 -15.60 12.24
C ILE A 50 -17.83 -15.67 12.40
N GLU A 51 -17.23 -16.78 11.99
CA GLU A 51 -15.80 -17.00 12.25
C GLU A 51 -14.94 -16.42 11.14
N ILE A 52 -15.39 -16.53 9.89
CA ILE A 52 -14.63 -16.06 8.73
C ILE A 52 -14.92 -14.58 8.43
N VAL A 53 -16.16 -14.23 8.04
CA VAL A 53 -16.48 -12.86 7.61
C VAL A 53 -16.39 -11.86 8.75
N ASP A 54 -17.05 -12.13 9.88
CA ASP A 54 -17.01 -11.20 11.02
C ASP A 54 -15.62 -11.17 11.65
N GLY A 55 -14.90 -12.30 11.68
CA GLY A 55 -13.50 -12.38 12.10
C GLY A 55 -12.56 -11.52 11.25
N LEU A 56 -12.66 -11.60 9.93
CA LEU A 56 -11.90 -10.73 9.01
C LEU A 56 -12.19 -9.26 9.25
N ASN A 57 -13.47 -8.89 9.41
CA ASN A 57 -13.85 -7.50 9.67
C ASN A 57 -13.33 -6.99 11.02
N MET A 58 -13.29 -7.86 12.03
CA MET A 58 -12.76 -7.53 13.34
C MET A 58 -11.24 -7.29 13.30
N ILE A 59 -10.50 -8.06 12.50
CA ILE A 59 -9.05 -7.86 12.31
C ILE A 59 -8.80 -6.61 11.45
N GLY A 60 -9.49 -6.51 10.30
CA GLY A 60 -9.45 -5.37 9.40
C GLY A 60 -8.07 -5.07 8.81
N LEU A 61 -7.94 -3.87 8.24
CA LEU A 61 -6.65 -3.25 7.94
C LEU A 61 -6.38 -2.17 9.00
N PRO A 62 -5.37 -2.34 9.89
CA PRO A 62 -5.23 -1.53 11.11
C PRO A 62 -5.02 -0.04 10.81
N LEU A 63 -4.45 0.26 9.65
CA LEU A 63 -4.14 1.61 9.20
C LEU A 63 -5.30 2.28 8.42
N ILE A 64 -6.38 1.55 8.13
CA ILE A 64 -7.59 2.02 7.44
C ILE A 64 -8.81 1.48 8.20
N PRO A 65 -9.05 1.93 9.44
CA PRO A 65 -10.05 1.33 10.33
C PRO A 65 -11.50 1.51 9.84
N SER A 66 -11.74 2.41 8.88
CA SER A 66 -13.06 2.61 8.29
C SER A 66 -13.42 1.58 7.21
N LEU A 67 -12.47 0.74 6.77
CA LEU A 67 -12.69 -0.23 5.70
C LEU A 67 -12.89 -1.64 6.27
N GLY A 68 -14.13 -2.12 6.26
CA GLY A 68 -14.44 -3.53 6.51
C GLY A 68 -13.96 -4.40 5.35
N LEU A 69 -13.31 -5.52 5.65
CA LEU A 69 -12.80 -6.43 4.61
C LEU A 69 -13.92 -7.09 3.81
N ASN A 70 -15.10 -7.29 4.39
CA ASN A 70 -16.29 -7.77 3.68
C ASN A 70 -16.79 -6.82 2.59
N VAL A 71 -16.48 -5.53 2.67
CA VAL A 71 -16.77 -4.55 1.60
C VAL A 71 -15.84 -4.78 0.41
N VAL A 72 -14.63 -5.29 0.67
CA VAL A 72 -13.63 -5.61 -0.35
C VAL A 72 -13.92 -6.96 -1.00
N LEU A 73 -14.14 -8.00 -0.19
CA LEU A 73 -14.63 -9.31 -0.63
C LEU A 73 -15.37 -10.02 0.50
N ASP A 74 -16.64 -10.35 0.26
CA ASP A 74 -17.43 -11.18 1.18
C ASP A 74 -17.24 -12.66 0.84
N LEU A 75 -16.45 -13.37 1.65
CA LEU A 75 -16.15 -14.78 1.46
C LEU A 75 -17.38 -15.69 1.64
N LYS A 76 -18.41 -15.28 2.38
CA LYS A 76 -19.63 -16.08 2.49
C LYS A 76 -20.36 -16.09 1.15
N SER A 77 -20.73 -14.91 0.64
CA SER A 77 -21.44 -14.83 -0.64
C SER A 77 -20.60 -15.34 -1.81
N THR A 78 -19.30 -15.05 -1.80
CA THR A 78 -18.38 -15.48 -2.86
C THR A 78 -18.18 -17.00 -2.86
N VAL A 79 -17.78 -17.57 -1.72
CA VAL A 79 -17.35 -18.99 -1.65
C VAL A 79 -18.48 -19.90 -1.21
N PHE A 80 -19.09 -19.65 -0.05
CA PHE A 80 -20.10 -20.55 0.49
C PHE A 80 -21.36 -20.59 -0.38
N ASP A 81 -21.95 -19.43 -0.66
CA ASP A 81 -23.14 -19.34 -1.51
C ASP A 81 -22.80 -19.72 -2.97
N GLY A 82 -21.59 -19.44 -3.44
CA GLY A 82 -21.11 -19.90 -4.75
C GLY A 82 -20.98 -21.42 -4.88
N LEU A 83 -20.61 -22.13 -3.82
CA LEU A 83 -20.51 -23.60 -3.82
C LEU A 83 -21.87 -24.28 -3.60
N PHE A 84 -22.66 -23.79 -2.65
CA PHE A 84 -23.85 -24.50 -2.17
C PHE A 84 -25.17 -23.88 -2.65
N GLY A 85 -25.12 -22.71 -3.30
CA GLY A 85 -26.28 -21.92 -3.68
C GLY A 85 -26.87 -21.18 -2.48
N SER A 86 -27.90 -20.37 -2.71
CA SER A 86 -28.66 -19.71 -1.65
C SER A 86 -29.40 -20.72 -0.74
N GLU A 87 -29.99 -20.26 0.36
CA GLU A 87 -30.84 -21.11 1.22
C GLU A 87 -31.96 -21.80 0.42
N GLU A 88 -32.57 -21.08 -0.52
CA GLU A 88 -33.59 -21.64 -1.41
C GLU A 88 -33.03 -22.70 -2.35
N ASP A 89 -31.83 -22.51 -2.87
CA ASP A 89 -31.21 -23.47 -3.78
C ASP A 89 -30.80 -24.74 -3.05
N ARG A 90 -30.25 -24.62 -1.84
CA ARG A 90 -29.97 -25.73 -0.93
C ARG A 90 -31.24 -26.55 -0.65
N ALA A 91 -32.35 -25.88 -0.36
CA ALA A 91 -33.64 -26.54 -0.20
C ALA A 91 -34.10 -27.22 -1.51
N LYS A 92 -33.94 -26.60 -2.67
CA LYS A 92 -34.33 -27.21 -3.95
C LYS A 92 -33.62 -28.54 -4.19
N TRP A 93 -32.29 -28.60 -4.14
CA TRP A 93 -31.62 -29.85 -4.53
C TRP A 93 -31.69 -30.95 -3.46
N LEU A 94 -31.84 -30.62 -2.16
CA LEU A 94 -32.05 -31.62 -1.11
C LEU A 94 -33.52 -32.06 -0.97
N ASP A 95 -34.48 -31.15 -1.04
CA ASP A 95 -35.90 -31.46 -0.79
C ASP A 95 -36.65 -31.94 -2.06
N SER A 96 -36.16 -31.61 -3.27
CA SER A 96 -36.77 -32.08 -4.54
C SER A 96 -36.23 -33.42 -5.05
N ALA A 97 -35.14 -33.94 -4.47
CA ALA A 97 -34.56 -35.19 -4.91
C ALA A 97 -35.42 -36.40 -4.51
N ALA A 98 -35.75 -37.25 -5.48
CA ALA A 98 -36.65 -38.38 -5.29
C ALA A 98 -36.03 -39.53 -4.45
N ALA A 99 -34.70 -39.74 -4.54
CA ALA A 99 -34.04 -40.86 -3.88
C ALA A 99 -32.58 -40.56 -3.44
N THR A 100 -31.77 -39.96 -4.31
CA THR A 100 -30.35 -39.71 -4.07
C THR A 100 -29.91 -38.36 -4.67
N VAL A 101 -28.78 -37.81 -4.20
CA VAL A 101 -28.14 -36.62 -4.78
C VAL A 101 -26.63 -36.84 -4.94
N ASP A 102 -26.11 -36.55 -6.13
CA ASP A 102 -24.67 -36.36 -6.35
C ASP A 102 -24.23 -34.97 -5.85
N VAL A 103 -23.80 -34.91 -4.59
CA VAL A 103 -23.37 -33.67 -3.94
C VAL A 103 -22.17 -33.06 -4.67
N LYS A 104 -21.24 -33.87 -5.18
CA LYS A 104 -20.05 -33.38 -5.91
C LYS A 104 -20.49 -32.68 -7.20
N GLN A 105 -21.35 -33.32 -7.99
CA GLN A 105 -21.83 -32.73 -9.23
C GLN A 105 -22.67 -31.48 -8.97
N THR A 106 -23.49 -31.45 -7.92
CA THR A 106 -24.25 -30.26 -7.54
C THR A 106 -23.34 -29.09 -7.16
N VAL A 107 -22.32 -29.31 -6.31
CA VAL A 107 -21.35 -28.26 -5.92
C VAL A 107 -20.61 -27.72 -7.15
N LEU A 108 -20.11 -28.61 -8.02
CA LEU A 108 -19.43 -28.20 -9.25
C LEU A 108 -20.35 -27.45 -10.21
N ALA A 109 -21.62 -27.83 -10.29
CA ALA A 109 -22.61 -27.17 -11.14
C ALA A 109 -22.95 -25.76 -10.64
N ASN A 110 -23.18 -25.60 -9.33
CA ASN A 110 -23.43 -24.30 -8.72
C ASN A 110 -22.25 -23.34 -8.95
N ALA A 111 -21.05 -23.85 -8.73
CA ALA A 111 -19.86 -23.03 -8.78
C ALA A 111 -19.41 -22.66 -10.20
N ALA A 112 -19.93 -23.33 -11.23
CA ALA A 112 -19.52 -23.12 -12.63
C ALA A 112 -19.83 -21.70 -13.14
N SER A 113 -20.97 -21.11 -12.78
CA SER A 113 -21.38 -19.80 -13.29
C SER A 113 -20.73 -18.63 -12.55
N GLU A 114 -20.76 -18.64 -11.22
CA GLU A 114 -20.31 -17.48 -10.42
C GLU A 114 -18.84 -17.59 -10.04
N LEU A 115 -18.44 -18.65 -9.35
CA LEU A 115 -17.07 -18.82 -8.86
C LEU A 115 -16.07 -19.04 -10.00
N VAL A 116 -16.31 -20.03 -10.87
CA VAL A 116 -15.39 -20.35 -11.97
C VAL A 116 -15.53 -19.35 -13.12
N GLY A 117 -16.77 -18.98 -13.45
CA GLY A 117 -17.08 -18.08 -14.56
C GLY A 117 -16.71 -16.63 -14.25
N SER A 118 -17.48 -15.99 -13.38
CA SER A 118 -17.33 -14.57 -13.09
C SER A 118 -16.08 -14.25 -12.27
N LEU A 119 -15.72 -15.09 -11.30
CA LEU A 119 -14.62 -14.80 -10.36
C LEU A 119 -13.32 -15.55 -10.66
N GLY A 120 -13.29 -16.39 -11.70
CA GLY A 120 -12.09 -17.09 -12.14
C GLY A 120 -11.49 -18.08 -11.14
N ALA A 121 -12.29 -18.56 -10.18
CA ALA A 121 -11.84 -19.49 -9.16
C ALA A 121 -11.55 -20.87 -9.76
N LYS A 122 -10.54 -21.54 -9.20
CA LYS A 122 -10.30 -22.97 -9.36
C LYS A 122 -10.96 -23.70 -8.22
N ILE A 123 -11.61 -24.81 -8.55
CA ILE A 123 -12.35 -25.62 -7.59
C ILE A 123 -11.92 -27.06 -7.79
N ASP A 124 -11.42 -27.66 -6.72
CA ASP A 124 -11.18 -29.09 -6.65
C ASP A 124 -12.14 -29.71 -5.63
N VAL A 125 -12.77 -30.81 -6.03
CA VAL A 125 -13.67 -31.58 -5.18
C VAL A 125 -13.19 -33.02 -5.17
N GLY A 126 -12.39 -33.31 -4.15
CA GLY A 126 -11.94 -34.66 -3.81
C GLY A 126 -13.06 -35.42 -3.10
N CYS A 127 -13.16 -36.72 -3.39
CA CYS A 127 -14.05 -37.62 -2.66
C CYS A 127 -13.34 -38.92 -2.34
N ASN A 128 -13.67 -39.51 -1.20
CA ASN A 128 -13.20 -40.84 -0.83
C ASN A 128 -14.25 -41.57 0.02
N HIS A 129 -14.39 -42.88 -0.20
CA HIS A 129 -15.20 -43.77 0.63
C HIS A 129 -14.31 -44.79 1.32
N ASN A 130 -14.25 -44.71 2.65
CA ASN A 130 -13.59 -45.70 3.49
C ASN A 130 -14.62 -46.74 3.95
N ALA A 131 -14.57 -47.93 3.35
CA ALA A 131 -15.47 -49.03 3.66
C ALA A 131 -15.28 -49.59 5.08
N GLU A 132 -14.06 -49.55 5.64
CA GLU A 132 -13.76 -50.06 6.98
C GLU A 132 -14.34 -49.17 8.07
N LEU A 133 -14.24 -47.85 7.89
CA LEU A 133 -14.81 -46.86 8.80
C LEU A 133 -16.28 -46.53 8.48
N GLN A 134 -16.82 -47.11 7.42
CA GLN A 134 -18.12 -46.73 6.84
C GLN A 134 -18.26 -45.21 6.72
N ARG A 135 -17.23 -44.56 6.17
CA ARG A 135 -17.13 -43.10 6.12
C ARG A 135 -16.99 -42.62 4.69
N TYR A 136 -17.86 -41.70 4.32
CA TYR A 136 -17.71 -40.91 3.11
C TYR A 136 -17.05 -39.59 3.49
N SER A 137 -16.10 -39.15 2.67
CA SER A 137 -15.40 -37.88 2.85
C SER A 137 -15.38 -37.11 1.54
N MET A 138 -15.58 -35.81 1.67
CA MET A 138 -15.49 -34.86 0.58
C MET A 138 -14.54 -33.75 1.02
N ASP A 139 -13.66 -33.36 0.11
CA ASP A 139 -12.66 -32.33 0.35
C ASP A 139 -12.79 -31.28 -0.74
N ILE A 140 -13.28 -30.09 -0.37
CA ILE A 140 -13.49 -29.00 -1.31
C ILE A 140 -12.39 -27.97 -1.10
N ILE A 141 -11.67 -27.67 -2.17
CA ILE A 141 -10.64 -26.62 -2.20
C ILE A 141 -11.06 -25.59 -3.23
N VAL A 142 -11.13 -24.33 -2.81
CA VAL A 142 -11.42 -23.18 -3.68
C VAL A 142 -10.22 -22.25 -3.63
N ASP A 143 -9.71 -21.85 -4.80
CA ASP A 143 -8.66 -20.86 -4.94
C ASP A 143 -9.06 -19.83 -6.00
N GLY A 144 -9.15 -18.55 -5.64
CA GLY A 144 -9.52 -17.48 -6.55
C GLY A 144 -8.62 -16.26 -6.43
N SER A 145 -8.62 -15.44 -7.47
CA SER A 145 -7.88 -14.17 -7.46
C SER A 145 -8.58 -13.13 -8.33
N LEU A 146 -8.63 -11.91 -7.81
CA LEU A 146 -9.22 -10.75 -8.47
C LEU A 146 -8.18 -9.63 -8.44
N THR A 147 -7.89 -9.02 -9.59
CA THR A 147 -6.89 -7.94 -9.68
C THR A 147 -7.53 -6.65 -10.13
N GLY A 148 -7.06 -5.53 -9.59
CA GLY A 148 -7.51 -4.22 -10.06
C GLY A 148 -8.91 -3.81 -9.58
N LEU A 149 -9.41 -4.38 -8.48
CA LEU A 149 -10.72 -4.03 -7.93
C LEU A 149 -10.68 -2.61 -7.34
N ALA A 150 -11.33 -1.66 -8.01
CA ALA A 150 -11.40 -0.29 -7.54
C ALA A 150 -12.56 -0.12 -6.53
N LEU A 151 -12.31 0.56 -5.40
CA LEU A 151 -13.40 1.07 -4.55
C LEU A 151 -13.72 2.51 -4.99
N GLU A 152 -15.01 2.80 -5.13
CA GLU A 152 -15.52 4.16 -5.39
C GLU A 152 -15.65 5.00 -4.10
N ASP A 153 -14.86 4.70 -3.07
CA ASP A 153 -14.89 5.41 -1.79
C ASP A 153 -13.70 6.35 -1.63
N ASP A 154 -13.97 7.65 -1.80
CA ASP A 154 -13.00 8.74 -1.61
C ASP A 154 -12.87 9.20 -0.14
N SER A 155 -13.59 8.56 0.80
CA SER A 155 -13.58 8.93 2.22
C SER A 155 -12.52 8.19 3.06
N LEU A 156 -11.77 7.28 2.43
CA LEU A 156 -10.73 6.51 3.12
C LEU A 156 -9.56 7.39 3.54
N ALA A 157 -9.16 7.23 4.80
CA ALA A 157 -8.00 7.88 5.39
C ALA A 157 -7.06 6.84 5.98
N ALA A 158 -5.76 7.09 5.83
CA ALA A 158 -4.72 6.24 6.35
C ALA A 158 -4.04 6.90 7.57
N SER A 159 -3.90 6.14 8.65
CA SER A 159 -3.36 6.62 9.94
C SER A 159 -1.87 6.31 10.17
N PHE A 160 -1.14 5.89 9.13
CA PHE A 160 0.27 5.48 9.26
C PHE A 160 1.27 6.64 9.44
N LEU A 161 0.81 7.88 9.31
CA LEU A 161 1.65 9.07 9.51
C LEU A 161 1.64 9.48 10.99
N PRO A 162 2.71 10.13 11.47
CA PRO A 162 2.70 10.74 12.80
C PRO A 162 1.59 11.78 12.90
N GLU A 163 0.99 11.90 14.08
CA GLU A 163 -0.13 12.82 14.34
C GLU A 163 0.19 14.27 13.92
N SER A 164 1.45 14.70 14.08
CA SER A 164 1.92 16.03 13.68
C SER A 164 1.85 16.30 12.16
N LEU A 165 1.80 15.26 11.34
CA LEU A 165 1.64 15.34 9.88
C LEU A 165 0.20 15.09 9.44
N GLY A 166 -0.70 14.71 10.36
CA GLY A 166 -2.09 14.39 10.09
C GLY A 166 -2.28 13.03 9.40
N GLN A 167 -3.49 12.77 8.92
CA GLN A 167 -3.83 11.55 8.19
C GLN A 167 -3.68 11.74 6.67
N ALA A 168 -3.23 10.69 5.98
CA ALA A 168 -3.18 10.70 4.51
C ALA A 168 -4.56 10.35 3.95
N LYS A 169 -5.10 11.20 3.08
CA LYS A 169 -6.28 10.85 2.28
C LYS A 169 -5.88 9.83 1.22
N ILE A 170 -6.68 8.78 1.09
CA ILE A 170 -6.53 7.75 0.07
C ILE A 170 -7.43 8.14 -1.11
N SER A 171 -6.90 8.03 -2.32
CA SER A 171 -7.67 8.26 -3.54
C SER A 171 -7.37 7.17 -4.57
N TYR A 172 -8.39 6.77 -5.31
CA TYR A 172 -8.31 5.65 -6.27
C TYR A 172 -7.72 4.38 -5.64
N PRO A 173 -8.30 3.87 -4.54
CA PRO A 173 -7.88 2.61 -3.95
C PRO A 173 -8.13 1.45 -4.94
N VAL A 174 -7.10 0.66 -5.19
CA VAL A 174 -7.14 -0.52 -6.05
C VAL A 174 -6.69 -1.73 -5.24
N PHE A 175 -7.48 -2.80 -5.27
CA PHE A 175 -7.22 -4.04 -4.57
C PHE A 175 -6.85 -5.17 -5.51
N ASP A 176 -5.77 -5.85 -5.19
CA ASP A 176 -5.49 -7.19 -5.68
C ASP A 176 -5.78 -8.18 -4.55
N ILE A 177 -6.64 -9.15 -4.83
CA ILE A 177 -7.14 -10.12 -3.86
C ILE A 177 -6.77 -11.52 -4.33
N THR A 178 -6.31 -12.34 -3.39
CA THR A 178 -6.30 -13.79 -3.53
C THR A 178 -7.08 -14.36 -2.38
N TYR A 179 -7.99 -15.28 -2.65
CA TYR A 179 -8.80 -15.91 -1.63
C TYR A 179 -8.78 -17.42 -1.79
N GLY A 180 -8.87 -18.11 -0.68
CA GLY A 180 -8.90 -19.56 -0.62
C GLY A 180 -9.85 -20.06 0.45
N ALA A 181 -10.41 -21.25 0.23
CA ALA A 181 -11.14 -21.97 1.26
C ALA A 181 -10.89 -23.46 1.15
N HIS A 182 -10.75 -24.11 2.30
CA HIS A 182 -10.63 -25.56 2.43
C HIS A 182 -11.76 -26.05 3.32
N ILE A 183 -12.64 -26.86 2.75
CA ILE A 183 -13.86 -27.34 3.40
C ILE A 183 -13.86 -28.87 3.37
N PRO A 184 -13.24 -29.50 4.39
CA PRO A 184 -13.34 -30.94 4.59
C PRO A 184 -14.68 -31.32 5.24
N LEU A 185 -15.39 -32.25 4.61
CA LEU A 185 -16.69 -32.78 5.03
C LEU A 185 -16.61 -34.29 5.17
N TYR A 186 -17.24 -34.86 6.19
CA TYR A 186 -17.39 -36.31 6.29
C TYR A 186 -18.76 -36.74 6.80
N LEU A 187 -19.27 -37.82 6.18
CA LEU A 187 -20.46 -38.53 6.59
C LEU A 187 -20.05 -39.88 7.16
N ASP A 188 -20.27 -40.05 8.47
CA ASP A 188 -20.14 -41.32 9.16
C ASP A 188 -21.46 -42.09 9.01
N LEU A 189 -21.45 -43.16 8.21
CA LEU A 189 -22.66 -43.94 7.90
C LEU A 189 -23.11 -44.77 9.10
N ALA A 190 -22.17 -45.26 9.92
CA ALA A 190 -22.48 -46.06 11.11
C ALA A 190 -23.14 -45.19 12.19
N ALA A 191 -22.60 -44.00 12.42
CA ALA A 191 -23.13 -43.04 13.39
C ALA A 191 -24.31 -42.21 12.83
N ARG A 192 -24.57 -42.28 11.52
CA ARG A 192 -25.50 -41.40 10.79
C ARG A 192 -25.28 -39.93 11.14
N LYS A 193 -24.05 -39.48 10.98
CA LYS A 193 -23.64 -38.13 11.38
C LYS A 193 -22.80 -37.48 10.30
N PHE A 194 -23.17 -36.27 9.91
CA PHE A 194 -22.27 -35.37 9.19
C PHE A 194 -21.41 -34.60 10.20
N ALA A 195 -20.16 -34.35 9.82
CA ALA A 195 -19.31 -33.45 10.57
C ALA A 195 -18.32 -32.75 9.64
N LEU A 196 -17.92 -31.56 10.09
CA LEU A 196 -16.92 -30.71 9.47
C LEU A 196 -15.53 -31.12 9.97
N GLY A 197 -14.54 -31.05 9.09
CA GLY A 197 -13.13 -31.11 9.48
C GLY A 197 -12.62 -29.74 9.91
N ASP A 198 -11.31 -29.52 9.75
CA ASP A 198 -10.70 -28.20 9.94
C ASP A 198 -11.08 -27.31 8.76
N VAL A 199 -12.12 -26.47 8.94
CA VAL A 199 -12.52 -25.50 7.93
C VAL A 199 -11.52 -24.37 7.96
N ALA A 200 -10.85 -24.13 6.83
CA ALA A 200 -9.85 -23.09 6.72
C ALA A 200 -10.19 -22.10 5.60
N ALA A 201 -9.74 -20.87 5.76
CA ALA A 201 -9.89 -19.82 4.77
C ALA A 201 -8.65 -18.93 4.74
N ASP A 202 -8.26 -18.53 3.54
CA ASP A 202 -7.14 -17.62 3.32
C ASP A 202 -7.64 -16.40 2.55
N LEU A 203 -7.21 -15.23 2.97
CA LEU A 203 -7.42 -13.98 2.25
C LEU A 203 -6.11 -13.22 2.20
N TYR A 204 -5.67 -12.89 1.01
CA TYR A 204 -4.60 -11.93 0.76
C TYR A 204 -5.20 -10.72 0.07
N VAL A 205 -4.92 -9.54 0.61
CA VAL A 205 -5.38 -8.26 0.10
C VAL A 205 -4.17 -7.36 -0.08
N LYS A 206 -3.98 -6.81 -1.28
CA LYS A 206 -3.01 -5.76 -1.55
C LYS A 206 -3.73 -4.51 -2.04
N LEU A 207 -3.73 -3.48 -1.20
CA LEU A 207 -4.18 -2.15 -1.55
C LEU A 207 -3.03 -1.35 -2.18
N SER A 208 -3.28 -0.81 -3.36
CA SER A 208 -2.45 0.24 -3.97
C SER A 208 -3.30 1.49 -4.18
N ALA A 209 -2.80 2.65 -3.76
CA ALA A 209 -3.57 3.89 -3.86
C ALA A 209 -2.69 5.13 -4.04
N LYS A 210 -3.31 6.23 -4.50
CA LYS A 210 -2.72 7.56 -4.40
C LYS A 210 -2.98 8.12 -3.01
N LEU A 211 -1.98 8.83 -2.49
CA LEU A 211 -2.03 9.43 -1.17
C LEU A 211 -1.90 10.94 -1.28
N LYS A 212 -2.64 11.65 -0.43
CA LYS A 212 -2.57 13.11 -0.33
C LYS A 212 -2.64 13.56 1.12
N VAL A 213 -1.70 14.42 1.50
CA VAL A 213 -1.75 15.20 2.75
C VAL A 213 -1.84 16.67 2.36
N ALA A 214 -2.99 17.29 2.59
CA ALA A 214 -3.17 18.71 2.33
C ALA A 214 -2.94 19.50 3.61
N ALA A 215 -2.27 20.66 3.49
CA ALA A 215 -2.06 21.60 4.58
C ALA A 215 -1.47 20.93 5.83
N LEU A 216 -0.18 20.56 5.76
CA LEU A 216 0.54 19.96 6.88
C LEU A 216 0.24 20.72 8.19
N PRO A 217 -0.30 20.05 9.23
CA PRO A 217 -0.71 20.72 10.47
C PRO A 217 0.43 21.50 11.15
N ILE A 218 1.68 21.06 10.97
CA ILE A 218 2.86 21.73 11.52
C ILE A 218 3.13 23.12 10.92
N LEU A 219 2.53 23.48 9.79
CA LEU A 219 2.73 24.74 9.07
C LEU A 219 1.58 25.75 9.26
N GLN A 220 0.77 25.59 10.31
CA GLN A 220 -0.30 26.54 10.63
C GLN A 220 0.25 27.99 10.60
N ASP A 221 -0.48 28.87 9.88
CA ASP A 221 -0.19 30.30 9.68
C ASP A 221 1.00 30.69 8.76
N GLN A 222 1.79 29.75 8.24
CA GLN A 222 2.96 30.05 7.39
C GLN A 222 2.83 29.62 5.91
N GLY A 223 1.66 29.10 5.53
CA GLY A 223 1.36 28.61 4.18
C GLY A 223 0.97 27.12 4.18
N SER A 224 0.36 26.64 3.10
CA SER A 224 -0.05 25.24 2.99
C SER A 224 0.88 24.46 2.06
N LEU A 225 1.60 23.48 2.62
CA LEU A 225 2.29 22.47 1.82
C LEU A 225 1.33 21.29 1.57
N THR A 226 1.20 20.90 0.30
CA THR A 226 0.47 19.68 -0.08
C THR A 226 1.47 18.62 -0.50
N LEU A 227 1.45 17.48 0.18
CA LEU A 227 2.23 16.31 -0.20
C LEU A 227 1.36 15.34 -1.00
N LEU A 228 1.89 14.84 -2.11
CA LEU A 228 1.25 13.86 -2.98
C LEU A 228 2.15 12.65 -3.15
N GLY A 229 1.56 11.49 -3.36
CA GLY A 229 2.34 10.29 -3.66
C GLY A 229 1.49 9.04 -3.75
N SER A 230 2.07 7.91 -3.36
CA SER A 230 1.46 6.58 -3.48
C SER A 230 1.76 5.72 -2.27
N GLY A 231 0.82 4.85 -1.95
CA GLY A 231 0.96 3.85 -0.89
C GLY A 231 0.61 2.47 -1.40
N SER A 232 1.33 1.48 -0.88
CA SER A 232 0.99 0.07 -0.97
C SER A 232 0.87 -0.48 0.44
N MET A 233 -0.21 -1.23 0.69
CA MET A 233 -0.42 -1.97 1.92
C MET A 233 -0.87 -3.37 1.57
N ASP A 234 -0.27 -4.37 2.16
CA ASP A 234 -0.69 -5.76 2.02
C ASP A 234 -1.06 -6.36 3.37
N GLY A 235 -2.03 -7.26 3.34
CA GLY A 235 -2.48 -8.04 4.48
C GLY A 235 -2.76 -9.46 4.03
N LYS A 236 -2.21 -10.43 4.75
CA LYS A 236 -2.52 -11.84 4.63
C LYS A 236 -3.22 -12.29 5.90
N PHE A 237 -4.36 -12.93 5.74
CA PHE A 237 -5.21 -13.45 6.79
C PHE A 237 -5.41 -14.95 6.53
N SER A 238 -5.15 -15.77 7.54
CA SER A 238 -5.34 -17.22 7.48
C SER A 238 -6.13 -17.68 8.69
N TYR A 239 -7.24 -18.38 8.42
CA TYR A 239 -8.15 -18.95 9.40
C TYR A 239 -8.11 -20.46 9.37
N SER A 240 -8.29 -21.08 10.54
CA SER A 240 -8.59 -22.50 10.71
C SER A 240 -9.53 -22.65 11.90
N SER A 241 -10.56 -23.49 11.78
CA SER A 241 -11.49 -23.76 12.88
C SER A 241 -10.82 -24.40 14.10
N ILE A 242 -9.63 -24.98 13.92
CA ILE A 242 -8.80 -25.53 15.01
C ILE A 242 -7.86 -24.48 15.61
N LYS A 243 -7.21 -23.65 14.78
CA LYS A 243 -6.12 -22.75 15.21
C LYS A 243 -6.56 -21.30 15.44
N GLY A 244 -7.72 -20.90 14.91
CA GLY A 244 -8.17 -19.52 14.87
C GLY A 244 -7.46 -18.71 13.79
N TRP A 245 -7.47 -17.38 13.98
CA TRP A 245 -6.92 -16.42 13.03
C TRP A 245 -5.43 -16.18 13.21
N THR A 246 -4.75 -16.00 12.09
CA THR A 246 -3.40 -15.43 11.99
C THR A 246 -3.39 -14.35 10.91
N SER A 247 -2.63 -13.28 11.13
CA SER A 247 -2.52 -12.17 10.18
C SER A 247 -1.09 -11.63 10.14
N THR A 248 -0.67 -11.21 8.95
CA THR A 248 0.62 -10.55 8.69
C THR A 248 0.45 -9.51 7.60
N GLY A 249 1.28 -8.49 7.52
CA GLY A 249 1.16 -7.51 6.44
C GLY A 249 2.24 -6.47 6.40
N SER A 250 2.33 -5.71 5.31
CA SER A 250 3.35 -4.67 5.15
C SER A 250 2.79 -3.37 4.62
N LEU A 251 3.55 -2.30 4.81
CA LEU A 251 3.28 -0.95 4.34
C LEU A 251 4.52 -0.37 3.67
N ASP A 252 4.35 0.21 2.49
CA ASP A 252 5.31 1.16 1.91
C ASP A 252 4.54 2.33 1.29
N ALA A 253 4.67 3.50 1.90
CA ALA A 253 4.05 4.74 1.45
C ALA A 253 5.11 5.81 1.24
N ALA A 254 5.04 6.49 0.10
CA ALA A 254 5.92 7.59 -0.26
C ALA A 254 5.08 8.82 -0.64
N LEU A 255 5.42 9.96 -0.07
CA LEU A 255 4.79 11.25 -0.27
C LEU A 255 5.88 12.27 -0.56
N GLY A 256 5.59 13.24 -1.42
CA GLY A 256 6.52 14.34 -1.66
C GLY A 256 5.83 15.60 -2.12
N ALA A 257 6.55 16.70 -2.00
CA ALA A 257 6.22 17.95 -2.63
C ALA A 257 7.44 18.51 -3.34
N THR A 258 7.17 19.13 -4.48
CA THR A 258 8.13 19.90 -5.24
C THR A 258 7.60 21.33 -5.29
N ALA A 259 8.30 22.24 -4.63
CA ALA A 259 8.03 23.67 -4.81
C ALA A 259 8.62 24.11 -6.16
N VAL A 260 7.87 24.90 -6.93
CA VAL A 260 8.39 25.57 -8.13
C VAL A 260 8.26 27.06 -7.89
N VAL A 261 9.37 27.75 -7.66
CA VAL A 261 9.38 29.21 -7.44
C VAL A 261 9.73 29.91 -8.75
N GLY A 262 8.81 30.74 -9.27
CA GLY A 262 9.13 31.72 -10.31
C GLY A 262 9.37 31.18 -11.73
N GLY A 263 8.94 29.97 -12.07
CA GLY A 263 9.12 29.40 -13.42
C GLY A 263 10.55 28.92 -13.73
N THR A 264 11.48 29.12 -12.81
CA THR A 264 12.79 28.45 -12.75
C THR A 264 12.71 27.33 -11.74
N THR A 265 13.15 26.13 -12.12
CA THR A 265 13.15 24.92 -11.28
C THR A 265 14.11 25.05 -10.09
N SER A 266 13.70 25.75 -9.03
CA SER A 266 14.33 25.60 -7.69
C SER A 266 13.60 24.47 -6.96
N LEU A 267 14.24 23.30 -6.92
CA LEU A 267 13.68 22.04 -6.43
C LEU A 267 13.97 21.84 -4.94
N ALA A 268 13.30 22.56 -4.05
CA ALA A 268 13.23 22.10 -2.66
C ALA A 268 12.30 20.87 -2.64
N ASN A 269 12.89 19.67 -2.65
CA ASN A 269 12.16 18.41 -2.53
C ASN A 269 11.99 18.05 -1.06
N ILE A 270 10.75 18.01 -0.60
CA ILE A 270 10.38 17.45 0.69
C ILE A 270 9.76 16.09 0.43
N GLY A 271 10.31 15.05 1.04
CA GLY A 271 9.83 13.68 0.94
C GLY A 271 9.52 13.09 2.31
N LEU A 272 8.45 12.31 2.38
CA LEU A 272 8.11 11.44 3.49
C LEU A 272 8.03 10.02 2.98
N ARG A 273 8.61 9.08 3.72
CA ARG A 273 8.41 7.66 3.47
C ARG A 273 8.07 6.94 4.76
N ALA A 274 6.93 6.26 4.77
CA ALA A 274 6.51 5.38 5.85
C ALA A 274 6.69 3.93 5.40
N LYS A 275 7.32 3.12 6.24
CA LYS A 275 7.50 1.69 6.01
C LYS A 275 7.18 0.88 7.25
N ASP A 276 6.53 -0.23 7.02
CA ASP A 276 6.35 -1.27 8.02
C ASP A 276 6.43 -2.63 7.36
N ASN A 277 7.10 -3.58 7.98
CA ASN A 277 7.18 -4.95 7.47
C ASN A 277 6.20 -5.88 8.20
N GLU A 278 5.58 -5.42 9.29
CA GLU A 278 4.55 -6.16 10.01
C GLU A 278 3.52 -5.19 10.63
N ILE A 279 2.52 -4.76 9.85
CA ILE A 279 1.52 -3.78 10.30
C ILE A 279 0.57 -4.29 11.40
N PHE A 280 0.56 -5.61 11.67
CA PHE A 280 -0.28 -6.22 12.70
C PHE A 280 0.47 -6.47 14.02
N ASP A 281 1.75 -6.09 14.12
CA ASP A 281 2.45 -6.10 15.39
C ASP A 281 2.19 -4.82 16.22
N THR A 282 2.88 -4.68 17.35
CA THR A 282 2.78 -3.50 18.22
C THR A 282 3.76 -2.39 17.84
N THR A 283 4.58 -2.59 16.82
CA THR A 283 5.61 -1.67 16.37
C THR A 283 4.97 -0.65 15.44
N PRO A 284 5.08 0.65 15.71
CA PRO A 284 4.55 1.66 14.80
C PRO A 284 5.36 1.72 13.49
N PRO A 285 4.74 2.13 12.37
CA PRO A 285 5.45 2.32 11.11
C PRO A 285 6.66 3.24 11.25
N LYS A 286 7.78 2.85 10.62
CA LYS A 286 8.97 3.69 10.56
C LYS A 286 8.74 4.79 9.52
N VAL A 287 8.68 6.03 9.99
CA VAL A 287 8.55 7.21 9.13
C VAL A 287 9.89 7.92 9.00
N THR A 288 10.27 8.22 7.76
CA THR A 288 11.50 8.93 7.42
C THR A 288 11.15 10.20 6.65
N PHE A 289 11.83 11.29 7.02
CA PHE A 289 11.70 12.59 6.37
C PHE A 289 12.98 12.88 5.61
N ASN A 290 12.85 13.20 4.33
CA ASN A 290 13.92 13.56 3.44
C ASN A 290 13.74 15.01 3.01
N PHE A 291 14.77 15.81 3.19
CA PHE A 291 14.83 17.19 2.70
C PHE A 291 16.16 17.38 2.01
N ASP A 292 16.12 17.92 0.79
CA ASP A 292 17.36 18.24 0.06
C ASP A 292 17.98 19.52 0.63
N VAL A 293 18.78 19.33 1.70
CA VAL A 293 19.52 20.42 2.37
C VAL A 293 20.49 21.07 1.39
N CYS A 294 21.03 20.32 0.42
CA CYS A 294 22.07 20.81 -0.47
C CYS A 294 21.50 21.79 -1.50
N ASP A 295 20.38 21.46 -2.13
CA ASP A 295 19.68 22.37 -3.04
C ASP A 295 19.20 23.61 -2.29
N PHE A 296 18.63 23.46 -1.09
CA PHE A 296 18.23 24.59 -0.25
C PHE A 296 19.40 25.52 0.09
N VAL A 297 20.53 24.97 0.55
CA VAL A 297 21.72 25.77 0.90
C VAL A 297 22.29 26.46 -0.34
N ASN A 298 22.33 25.80 -1.49
CA ASN A 298 22.81 26.41 -2.74
C ASN A 298 21.92 27.58 -3.19
N ASP A 299 20.60 27.44 -3.11
CA ASP A 299 19.66 28.50 -3.47
C ASP A 299 19.75 29.69 -2.50
N LEU A 300 19.95 29.42 -1.21
CA LEU A 300 20.17 30.47 -0.22
C LEU A 300 21.49 31.21 -0.49
N LYS A 301 22.57 30.49 -0.81
CA LYS A 301 23.85 31.08 -1.23
C LYS A 301 23.69 31.97 -2.46
N ASN A 302 23.00 31.50 -3.49
CA ASN A 302 22.74 32.27 -4.72
C ASN A 302 21.93 33.55 -4.43
N SER A 303 20.90 33.44 -3.59
CA SER A 303 20.08 34.59 -3.18
C SER A 303 20.90 35.63 -2.42
N ILE A 304 21.76 35.21 -1.47
CA ILE A 304 22.67 36.11 -0.75
C ILE A 304 23.69 36.77 -1.68
N MET A 305 24.21 36.02 -2.66
CA MET A 305 25.14 36.58 -3.66
C MET A 305 24.50 37.69 -4.49
N SER A 306 23.19 37.62 -4.75
CA SER A 306 22.46 38.61 -5.54
C SER A 306 22.18 39.94 -4.82
N LEU A 307 22.45 40.05 -3.51
CA LEU A 307 22.28 41.30 -2.77
C LEU A 307 23.29 42.35 -3.23
N GLU A 308 22.89 43.53 -3.69
CA GLU A 308 23.83 44.58 -4.11
C GLU A 308 23.39 45.92 -3.53
N VAL A 309 24.35 46.83 -3.33
CA VAL A 309 24.03 48.21 -2.95
C VAL A 309 23.52 48.92 -4.20
N THR A 310 22.26 49.36 -4.17
CA THR A 310 21.65 50.00 -5.32
C THR A 310 21.90 51.51 -5.34
N ALA A 311 21.80 52.13 -6.52
CA ALA A 311 21.89 53.59 -6.65
C ALA A 311 20.84 54.32 -5.77
N GLY A 312 19.67 53.70 -5.54
CA GLY A 312 18.63 54.24 -4.66
C GLY A 312 19.04 54.21 -3.18
N ASP A 313 19.75 53.18 -2.73
CA ASP A 313 20.27 53.10 -1.36
C ASP A 313 21.29 54.22 -1.10
N ILE A 314 22.14 54.50 -2.09
CA ILE A 314 23.13 55.59 -2.03
C ILE A 314 22.45 56.95 -2.04
N GLU A 315 21.48 57.17 -2.91
CA GLU A 315 20.72 58.43 -2.95
C GLU A 315 19.99 58.69 -1.63
N ALA A 316 19.45 57.65 -0.99
CA ALA A 316 18.80 57.76 0.31
C ALA A 316 19.80 58.15 1.42
N VAL A 317 21.01 57.58 1.44
CA VAL A 317 22.06 57.94 2.41
C VAL A 317 22.54 59.37 2.18
N MET A 318 22.81 59.73 0.92
CA MET A 318 23.26 61.07 0.54
C MET A 318 22.23 62.14 0.88
N GLY A 319 20.95 61.89 0.57
CA GLY A 319 19.85 62.81 0.88
C GLY A 319 19.56 62.94 2.38
N ARG A 320 19.78 61.87 3.16
CA ARG A 320 19.47 61.86 4.61
C ARG A 320 20.56 62.51 5.46
N PHE A 321 21.83 62.32 5.11
CA PHE A 321 22.95 62.69 5.99
C PHE A 321 23.82 63.82 5.46
N PHE A 322 23.81 64.09 4.15
CA PHE A 322 24.82 64.95 3.55
C PHE A 322 24.29 66.21 2.86
N ASP A 323 22.99 66.33 2.51
CA ASP A 323 22.36 67.47 1.79
C ASP A 323 23.35 68.37 1.00
N LEU A 324 24.16 67.75 0.13
CA LEU A 324 25.30 68.43 -0.51
C LEU A 324 24.85 69.34 -1.65
N LYS A 325 23.62 69.14 -2.15
CA LYS A 325 23.05 69.89 -3.27
C LYS A 325 22.83 71.38 -2.94
N SER A 326 22.75 71.74 -1.66
CA SER A 326 22.50 73.11 -1.19
C SER A 326 23.77 73.86 -0.77
N HIS A 327 24.94 73.20 -0.76
CA HIS A 327 26.15 73.75 -0.13
C HIS A 327 27.09 74.42 -1.15
N PRO A 328 27.44 75.72 -1.01
CA PRO A 328 28.09 76.54 -2.05
C PRO A 328 29.55 76.17 -2.40
N TYR A 329 30.11 75.14 -1.77
CA TYR A 329 31.50 74.69 -1.95
C TYR A 329 31.62 73.27 -2.50
N PHE A 330 30.50 72.57 -2.72
CA PHE A 330 30.47 71.24 -3.30
C PHE A 330 30.01 71.36 -4.75
N ASP A 331 30.96 71.34 -5.69
CA ASP A 331 30.62 71.21 -7.09
C ASP A 331 30.08 69.80 -7.40
N ALA A 332 29.52 69.63 -8.59
CA ALA A 332 28.95 68.36 -9.03
C ALA A 332 30.00 67.23 -9.02
N SER A 333 31.26 67.54 -9.34
CA SER A 333 32.35 66.56 -9.42
C SER A 333 32.77 66.04 -8.05
N LEU A 334 32.81 66.92 -7.03
CA LEU A 334 33.12 66.53 -5.66
C LEU A 334 31.96 65.74 -5.04
N THR A 335 30.71 66.11 -5.35
CA THR A 335 29.52 65.39 -4.90
C THR A 335 29.47 63.97 -5.49
N GLU A 336 29.79 63.83 -6.78
CA GLU A 336 29.90 62.54 -7.47
C GLU A 336 31.03 61.69 -6.86
N ALA A 337 32.21 62.28 -6.65
CA ALA A 337 33.35 61.57 -6.03
C ALA A 337 33.04 61.07 -4.60
N ILE A 338 32.29 61.84 -3.81
CA ILE A 338 31.85 61.44 -2.46
C ILE A 338 30.81 60.33 -2.54
N SER A 339 29.83 60.46 -3.44
CA SER A 339 28.82 59.42 -3.69
C SER A 339 29.47 58.10 -4.09
N ASP A 340 30.44 58.12 -5.00
CA ASP A 340 31.19 56.96 -5.45
C ASP A 340 32.05 56.34 -4.32
N ALA A 341 32.64 57.17 -3.47
CA ALA A 341 33.40 56.69 -2.31
C ALA A 341 32.48 55.96 -1.31
N ILE A 342 31.31 56.53 -1.01
CA ILE A 342 30.31 55.92 -0.13
C ILE A 342 29.77 54.62 -0.74
N ALA A 343 29.47 54.63 -2.04
CA ALA A 343 28.98 53.44 -2.74
C ALA A 343 29.99 52.29 -2.68
N ARG A 344 31.28 52.57 -2.93
CA ARG A 344 32.35 51.57 -2.85
C ARG A 344 32.54 51.00 -1.45
N GLU A 345 32.53 51.86 -0.42
CA GLU A 345 32.67 51.40 0.96
C GLU A 345 31.45 50.60 1.40
N ALA A 346 30.23 51.07 1.10
CA ALA A 346 29.00 50.34 1.41
C ALA A 346 28.98 48.97 0.74
N GLN A 347 29.36 48.88 -0.53
CA GLN A 347 29.46 47.61 -1.25
C GLN A 347 30.51 46.68 -0.62
N THR A 348 31.65 47.22 -0.18
CA THR A 348 32.68 46.45 0.53
C THR A 348 32.17 45.85 1.84
N GLN A 349 31.38 46.60 2.61
CA GLN A 349 30.76 46.12 3.84
C GLN A 349 29.70 45.05 3.55
N VAL A 350 28.88 45.24 2.50
CA VAL A 350 27.90 44.24 2.05
C VAL A 350 28.59 42.95 1.63
N ASP A 351 29.66 43.02 0.83
CA ASP A 351 30.39 41.84 0.37
C ASP A 351 31.11 41.12 1.52
N THR A 352 31.63 41.87 2.51
CA THR A 352 32.20 41.29 3.73
C THR A 352 31.14 40.51 4.51
N ALA A 353 29.95 41.08 4.69
CA ALA A 353 28.84 40.41 5.35
C ALA A 353 28.36 39.18 4.56
N LYS A 354 28.25 39.27 3.23
CA LYS A 354 27.93 38.11 2.39
C LYS A 354 28.92 36.97 2.60
N GLN A 355 30.22 37.26 2.54
CA GLN A 355 31.25 36.22 2.70
C GLN A 355 31.21 35.55 4.06
N ALA A 356 30.94 36.30 5.13
CA ALA A 356 30.74 35.74 6.45
C ALA A 356 29.56 34.74 6.47
N VAL A 357 28.40 35.12 5.90
CA VAL A 357 27.22 34.24 5.84
C VAL A 357 27.45 33.04 4.93
N LEU A 358 28.07 33.23 3.75
CA LEU A 358 28.38 32.15 2.81
C LEU A 358 29.34 31.10 3.41
N THR A 359 30.26 31.53 4.29
CA THR A 359 31.18 30.64 5.00
C THR A 359 30.41 29.74 5.96
N GLU A 360 29.51 30.30 6.78
CA GLU A 360 28.64 29.53 7.69
C GLU A 360 27.69 28.60 6.93
N LEU A 361 27.13 29.04 5.79
CA LEU A 361 26.30 28.16 4.96
C LEU A 361 27.10 27.02 4.32
N SER A 362 28.40 27.22 4.07
CA SER A 362 29.26 26.18 3.51
C SER A 362 29.64 25.12 4.52
N SER A 363 29.79 25.46 5.80
CA SER A 363 30.03 24.49 6.88
C SER A 363 28.80 23.59 7.12
N LEU A 364 27.59 24.15 7.02
CA LEU A 364 26.32 23.40 7.09
C LEU A 364 26.15 22.37 5.96
N ALA A 365 26.79 22.61 4.81
CA ALA A 365 26.71 21.77 3.61
C ALA A 365 27.97 20.92 3.36
N GLU A 366 28.88 20.78 4.33
CA GLU A 366 30.10 19.96 4.17
C GLU A 366 29.79 18.49 3.78
N SER A 367 28.59 17.98 4.12
CA SER A 367 28.12 16.65 3.72
C SER A 367 27.60 16.56 2.26
N CYS A 368 27.39 17.69 1.59
CA CYS A 368 26.90 17.75 0.20
C CYS A 368 27.96 17.38 -0.85
N ALA A 369 29.24 17.29 -0.45
CA ALA A 369 30.35 16.90 -1.32
C ALA A 369 30.40 15.38 -1.60
N SER A 370 29.64 14.56 -0.85
CA SER A 370 29.43 13.16 -1.17
C SER A 370 28.03 12.97 -1.76
N VAL A 371 27.96 12.66 -3.05
CA VAL A 371 26.71 12.23 -3.70
C VAL A 371 26.26 10.91 -3.06
N TYR A 372 25.47 10.99 -1.99
CA TYR A 372 24.62 9.90 -1.56
C TYR A 372 23.21 10.17 -2.07
N ARG A 373 22.98 9.84 -3.35
CA ARG A 373 21.61 9.66 -3.84
C ARG A 373 21.05 8.42 -3.15
N LEU A 374 20.15 8.61 -2.19
CA LEU A 374 19.47 7.50 -1.51
C LEU A 374 18.56 6.78 -2.51
N GLY A 375 19.10 5.68 -3.04
CA GLY A 375 18.56 4.81 -4.09
C GLY A 375 19.62 3.80 -4.53
N GLU A 376 20.91 4.16 -4.44
CA GLU A 376 22.02 3.21 -4.58
C GLU A 376 22.38 2.63 -3.21
N ARG A 377 21.74 1.50 -2.86
CA ARG A 377 22.35 0.58 -1.89
C ARG A 377 23.62 0.03 -2.52
N ASN A 378 24.77 0.35 -1.93
CA ASN A 378 25.91 -0.54 -1.99
C ASN A 378 25.53 -1.80 -1.21
N ASP A 379 25.00 -2.81 -1.90
CA ASP A 379 24.88 -4.15 -1.34
C ASP A 379 26.31 -4.65 -1.08
N GLY A 380 26.73 -4.52 0.19
CA GLY A 380 28.04 -4.92 0.68
C GLY A 380 28.26 -6.42 0.65
N ARG A 381 28.34 -7.01 -0.54
CA ARG A 381 28.93 -8.33 -0.81
C ARG A 381 29.68 -8.28 -2.14
N GLY A 382 30.99 -8.07 -2.06
CA GLY A 382 31.85 -7.96 -3.25
C GLY A 382 33.35 -8.12 -2.98
N ASN A 383 33.73 -9.27 -2.41
CA ASN A 383 34.97 -10.01 -2.74
C ASN A 383 36.35 -9.34 -2.49
N PRO A 384 37.10 -9.68 -1.41
CA PRO A 384 38.51 -9.34 -1.30
C PRO A 384 39.33 -10.44 -1.98
N GLY A 385 39.85 -10.17 -3.18
CA GLY A 385 40.87 -11.04 -3.77
C GLY A 385 40.88 -11.07 -5.29
N ARG A 386 41.57 -10.10 -5.90
CA ARG A 386 42.35 -10.33 -7.12
C ARG A 386 43.45 -9.27 -7.21
N GLN A 387 44.66 -9.68 -6.85
CA GLN A 387 45.89 -8.97 -7.21
C GLN A 387 45.99 -8.85 -8.74
N PRO A 388 46.61 -7.78 -9.25
CA PRO A 388 46.84 -7.63 -10.68
C PRO A 388 47.90 -8.62 -11.16
N ALA A 389 47.59 -9.35 -12.23
CA ALA A 389 48.53 -10.17 -12.95
C ALA A 389 49.63 -9.28 -13.58
N GLN A 390 50.85 -9.37 -13.04
CA GLN A 390 52.04 -8.94 -13.76
C GLN A 390 52.32 -9.95 -14.87
N ALA A 391 52.26 -9.48 -16.11
CA ALA A 391 52.85 -10.17 -17.25
C ALA A 391 54.37 -9.94 -17.19
N LEU A 392 55.18 -10.99 -17.06
CA LEU A 392 56.60 -11.01 -17.43
C LEU A 392 57.07 -12.46 -17.65
N GLY A 393 57.46 -12.76 -18.89
CA GLY A 393 58.62 -13.61 -19.23
C GLY A 393 58.61 -15.11 -18.89
N ARG A 394 58.34 -15.95 -19.90
CA ARG A 394 59.12 -17.19 -20.13
C ARG A 394 60.53 -16.83 -20.68
N PRO A 395 61.51 -17.75 -20.84
CA PRO A 395 61.65 -19.15 -20.38
C PRO A 395 63.08 -19.47 -19.83
N HIS A 396 63.30 -20.66 -19.25
CA HIS A 396 64.26 -21.68 -19.74
C HIS A 396 64.62 -22.76 -18.69
N VAL A 397 64.71 -23.99 -19.22
CA VAL A 397 65.19 -25.28 -18.69
C VAL A 397 64.26 -26.00 -17.71
#